data_AF-A0A8H5VUT9-F1
#
_entry.id   AF-A0A8H5VUT9-F1
#
_cell.length_a   1.000
_cell.length_b   1.000
_cell.length_c   1.000
_cell.angle_alpha   90.00
_cell.angle_beta   90.00
_cell.angle_gamma   90.00
#
_symmetry.space_group_name_H-M   'P 1'
#
loop_
_entity.id
_entity.type
_entity.pdbx_description
1 polymer ?
#
loop_
_entity_poly.entity_id
_entity_poly.type
_entity_poly.pdbx_seq_one_letter_code
_entity_poly.pdbx_strand_id
1 'polypeptide(L)'
;MAHLTIRNLTINPIELIEIERFEGQTVRTGNVLSNMTSHISGFIKATDFSSRQTQAKGDPIHKENASVKVEPFKTKDSGIRAADKNKEVVRLTFKYEDHKYQVDIPSPSNKSSVMKNLDGGKHDLTVVYTPNGAFLAIFSSAQLHRWMHELHDDWPLTLLSIPGTHNSPTCYTALPSVRCQAVDVLEQLKNGVRFLDVRVSVSPDDDELALVHSVFPISLTGTKYFKHMLEDIYKFLDENSSETVIMSIKREGTGRGNDEQLGKYLKHSYVDKRRSRWWTEPRIPTLGGARGRIVIVRRFNLDGEMKKTCWGGRGWGIDAGAWPDNCEDGEVPGGIIRVQDFYEITESQNIEKKIEYCRRQLERAAEQTFALAGMNGHKEDASLPPLFVNFLTASNFFNATCWPERIAAKVNPSVIEYLCMCHGEDGKGPNKLKIGSAGTGVVVTDWVGHKDDWDLIRCIVGMNARLQLKK
;
A
#
# COMPACT_ATOMS: atom_id res chain seq x y z
N MET A 1 -14.35 8.12 -30.61
CA MET A 1 -14.70 7.56 -29.29
C MET A 1 -13.44 6.91 -28.73
N ALA A 2 -13.24 6.91 -27.41
CA ALA A 2 -12.04 6.28 -26.83
C ALA A 2 -12.08 4.77 -27.02
N HIS A 3 -10.91 4.16 -27.28
CA HIS A 3 -10.76 2.72 -27.31
C HIS A 3 -10.36 2.20 -25.93
N LEU A 4 -10.83 1.02 -25.58
CA LEU A 4 -10.47 0.31 -24.37
C LEU A 4 -8.99 -0.10 -24.48
N THR A 5 -8.17 0.36 -23.53
CA THR A 5 -6.80 -0.09 -23.40
C THR A 5 -6.71 -1.14 -22.30
N ILE A 6 -6.12 -2.29 -22.60
CA ILE A 6 -6.01 -3.42 -21.67
C ILE A 6 -4.56 -3.52 -21.21
N ARG A 7 -4.35 -3.60 -19.91
CA ARG A 7 -3.04 -3.84 -19.31
C ARG A 7 -3.06 -5.10 -18.48
N ASN A 8 -2.13 -5.98 -18.82
CA ASN A 8 -1.90 -7.21 -18.10
C ASN A 8 -0.81 -6.99 -17.05
N LEU A 9 -1.15 -7.06 -15.76
CA LEU A 9 -0.21 -7.01 -14.62
C LEU A 9 -0.11 -8.38 -13.93
N THR A 10 -0.37 -9.45 -14.67
CA THR A 10 -0.21 -10.85 -14.25
C THR A 10 1.05 -11.46 -14.86
N ILE A 11 1.41 -12.67 -14.40
CA ILE A 11 2.58 -13.40 -14.89
C ILE A 11 2.33 -14.25 -16.15
N ASN A 12 1.05 -14.48 -16.50
CA ASN A 12 0.68 -15.23 -17.70
C ASN A 12 -0.02 -14.33 -18.72
N PRO A 13 -0.02 -14.67 -20.01
CA PRO A 13 -0.79 -13.94 -21.00
C PRO A 13 -2.30 -13.98 -20.69
N ILE A 14 -2.99 -12.89 -20.96
CA ILE A 14 -4.46 -12.82 -20.98
C ILE A 14 -4.94 -12.63 -22.41
N GLU A 15 -6.08 -13.21 -22.76
CA GLU A 15 -6.72 -13.00 -24.06
C GLU A 15 -8.18 -12.61 -23.86
N LEU A 16 -8.58 -11.44 -24.37
CA LEU A 16 -9.99 -11.10 -24.47
C LEU A 16 -10.60 -11.89 -25.63
N ILE A 17 -11.58 -12.74 -25.32
CA ILE A 17 -12.17 -13.69 -26.28
C ILE A 17 -13.61 -13.36 -26.65
N GLU A 18 -14.34 -12.60 -25.82
CA GLU A 18 -15.74 -12.28 -26.05
C GLU A 18 -16.12 -10.95 -25.41
N ILE A 19 -16.98 -10.20 -26.09
CA ILE A 19 -17.50 -8.90 -25.67
C ILE A 19 -19.02 -8.93 -25.80
N GLU A 20 -19.71 -8.55 -24.73
CA GLU A 20 -21.17 -8.40 -24.70
C GLU A 20 -21.53 -6.99 -24.25
N ARG A 21 -22.52 -6.37 -24.89
CA ARG A 21 -22.94 -4.99 -24.59
C ARG A 21 -24.38 -4.98 -24.11
N PHE A 22 -24.62 -4.25 -23.03
CA PHE A 22 -25.90 -4.16 -22.35
C PHE A 22 -26.35 -2.72 -22.20
N GLU A 23 -27.66 -2.51 -22.17
CA GLU A 23 -28.24 -1.27 -21.67
C GLU A 23 -27.86 -1.08 -20.20
N GLY A 24 -27.38 0.12 -19.86
CA GLY A 24 -27.02 0.47 -18.49
C GLY A 24 -28.23 0.99 -17.71
N GLN A 25 -28.51 0.39 -16.55
CA GLN A 25 -29.45 0.94 -15.58
C GLN A 25 -28.67 1.58 -14.42
N THR A 26 -29.01 2.84 -14.10
CA THR A 26 -28.46 3.49 -12.92
C THR A 26 -29.24 3.08 -11.68
N VAL A 27 -28.61 2.33 -10.79
CA VAL A 27 -29.17 1.93 -9.49
C VAL A 27 -28.59 2.84 -8.40
N ARG A 28 -29.46 3.39 -7.54
CA ARG A 28 -29.01 4.05 -6.30
C ARG A 28 -28.76 2.97 -5.26
N THR A 29 -27.52 2.76 -4.88
CA THR A 29 -27.22 1.97 -3.68
C THR A 29 -27.34 2.89 -2.46
N GLY A 30 -28.45 2.77 -1.73
CA GLY A 30 -28.61 3.35 -0.39
C GLY A 30 -28.15 2.35 0.67
N ASN A 31 -27.58 2.84 1.77
CA ASN A 31 -27.11 2.04 2.91
C ASN A 31 -28.21 1.08 3.39
N VAL A 32 -28.00 -0.23 3.24
CA VAL A 32 -28.75 -1.20 4.04
C VAL A 32 -28.16 -1.15 5.44
N LEU A 33 -28.86 -0.45 6.32
CA LEU A 33 -28.64 -0.43 7.76
C LEU A 33 -28.85 -1.84 8.34
N SER A 34 -27.79 -2.46 8.86
CA SER A 34 -27.93 -3.43 9.95
C SER A 34 -27.66 -2.69 11.27
N ASN A 35 -28.70 -2.59 12.08
CA ASN A 35 -28.78 -1.96 13.40
C ASN A 35 -27.46 -1.83 14.20
N MET A 36 -26.97 -0.60 14.36
CA MET A 36 -26.22 -0.20 15.55
C MET A 36 -26.62 1.23 15.96
N THR A 37 -27.44 1.32 17.00
CA THR A 37 -27.77 2.55 17.72
C THR A 37 -26.63 2.91 18.67
N SER A 38 -26.00 4.08 18.50
CA SER A 38 -25.63 4.97 19.62
C SER A 38 -25.16 6.34 19.13
N HIS A 39 -25.78 7.37 19.70
CA HIS A 39 -25.63 8.80 19.49
C HIS A 39 -24.18 9.34 19.42
N ILE A 40 -23.81 9.99 18.30
CA ILE A 40 -23.01 11.24 18.30
C ILE A 40 -23.54 12.16 17.20
N SER A 41 -24.00 13.34 17.61
CA SER A 41 -24.50 14.44 16.78
C SER A 41 -23.37 15.39 16.39
N GLY A 42 -23.35 15.79 15.11
CA GLY A 42 -22.79 17.07 14.65
C GLY A 42 -21.42 17.02 13.97
N PHE A 43 -21.42 17.37 12.66
CA PHE A 43 -20.28 17.58 11.76
C PHE A 43 -19.67 16.35 11.06
N ILE A 44 -20.51 15.61 10.34
CA ILE A 44 -20.09 14.80 9.19
C ILE A 44 -20.93 15.21 7.98
N LYS A 45 -20.45 16.20 7.24
CA LYS A 45 -20.94 16.50 5.87
C LYS A 45 -19.74 16.84 5.01
N ALA A 46 -19.04 15.81 4.55
CA ALA A 46 -18.37 15.84 3.27
C ALA A 46 -17.84 14.44 2.93
N THR A 47 -18.72 13.63 2.33
CA THR A 47 -18.54 12.62 1.25
C THR A 47 -19.62 11.54 1.36
N ASP A 48 -20.89 11.96 1.43
CA ASP A 48 -22.01 11.13 0.97
C ASP A 48 -22.15 11.35 -0.53
N PHE A 49 -21.25 10.74 -1.30
CA PHE A 49 -21.63 10.39 -2.66
C PHE A 49 -22.65 9.28 -2.53
N SER A 50 -23.92 9.57 -2.81
CA SER A 50 -24.84 8.55 -3.30
C SER A 50 -24.11 7.80 -4.41
N SER A 51 -23.67 6.57 -4.15
CA SER A 51 -23.08 5.73 -5.17
C SER A 51 -24.21 5.36 -6.14
N ARG A 52 -24.17 5.99 -7.30
CA ARG A 52 -24.94 5.56 -8.47
C ARG A 52 -24.10 4.51 -9.16
N GLN A 53 -24.61 3.29 -9.23
CA GLN A 53 -23.95 2.19 -9.91
C GLN A 53 -24.62 1.98 -11.27
N THR A 54 -23.85 1.76 -12.33
CA THR A 54 -24.40 1.32 -13.62
C THR A 54 -24.34 -0.20 -13.65
N GLN A 55 -25.48 -0.85 -13.84
CA GLN A 55 -25.60 -2.31 -13.93
C GLN A 55 -26.20 -2.70 -15.28
N ALA A 56 -25.81 -3.87 -15.78
CA ALA A 56 -26.37 -4.43 -17.01
C ALA A 56 -27.86 -4.74 -16.82
N LYS A 57 -28.68 -4.33 -17.79
CA LYS A 57 -30.13 -4.56 -17.80
C LYS A 57 -30.51 -5.45 -18.98
N GLY A 58 -31.24 -6.52 -18.68
CA GLY A 58 -31.77 -7.43 -19.69
C GLY A 58 -30.71 -8.25 -20.42
N ASP A 59 -31.04 -8.68 -21.63
CA ASP A 59 -30.17 -9.46 -22.51
C ASP A 59 -29.16 -8.58 -23.26
N PRO A 60 -28.02 -9.15 -23.71
CA PRO A 60 -27.04 -8.38 -24.46
C PRO A 60 -27.63 -7.89 -25.80
N ILE A 61 -27.45 -6.60 -26.06
CA ILE A 61 -27.86 -5.91 -27.29
C ILE A 61 -26.92 -6.28 -28.44
N HIS A 62 -25.65 -6.55 -28.11
CA HIS A 62 -24.64 -6.95 -29.05
C HIS A 62 -23.69 -7.95 -28.40
N LYS A 63 -23.27 -8.95 -29.18
CA LYS A 63 -22.30 -9.96 -28.77
C LYS A 63 -21.34 -10.22 -29.92
N GLU A 64 -20.05 -10.14 -29.63
CA GLU A 64 -18.99 -10.38 -30.61
C GLU A 64 -17.85 -11.19 -30.01
N ASN A 65 -17.20 -12.00 -30.86
CA ASN A 65 -15.95 -12.66 -30.51
C ASN A 65 -14.79 -11.66 -30.64
N ALA A 66 -13.83 -11.76 -29.75
CA ALA A 66 -12.60 -11.00 -29.77
C ALA A 66 -11.39 -11.93 -29.80
N SER A 67 -10.23 -11.39 -30.19
CA SER A 67 -8.94 -12.07 -29.99
C SER A 67 -7.88 -11.01 -29.72
N VAL A 68 -7.94 -10.44 -28.51
CA VAL A 68 -6.97 -9.45 -28.04
C VAL A 68 -6.09 -10.09 -26.98
N LYS A 69 -5.00 -10.71 -27.42
CA LYS A 69 -3.95 -11.22 -26.53
C LYS A 69 -3.06 -10.09 -26.02
N VAL A 70 -2.80 -10.09 -24.70
CA VAL A 70 -1.93 -9.16 -23.99
C VAL A 70 -0.92 -9.96 -23.15
N GLU A 71 0.35 -9.85 -23.51
CA GLU A 71 1.45 -10.55 -22.82
C GLU A 71 1.67 -10.04 -21.38
N PRO A 72 2.32 -10.82 -20.49
CA PRO A 72 2.62 -10.42 -19.12
C PRO A 72 3.29 -9.05 -19.03
N PHE A 73 2.81 -8.19 -18.13
CA PHE A 73 3.33 -6.84 -17.90
C PHE A 73 3.38 -5.97 -19.18
N LYS A 74 2.43 -6.16 -20.10
CA LYS A 74 2.26 -5.34 -21.30
C LYS A 74 0.90 -4.64 -21.32
N THR A 75 0.86 -3.54 -22.07
CA THR A 75 -0.35 -2.78 -22.37
C THR A 75 -0.64 -2.87 -23.87
N LYS A 76 -1.92 -3.00 -24.23
CA LYS A 76 -2.39 -3.06 -25.62
C LYS A 76 -3.67 -2.26 -25.79
N ASP A 77 -3.70 -1.39 -26.80
CA ASP A 77 -4.95 -0.83 -27.31
C ASP A 77 -5.73 -1.97 -27.98
N SER A 78 -6.95 -2.22 -27.50
CA SER A 78 -7.77 -3.33 -28.00
C SER A 78 -8.51 -3.00 -29.30
N GLY A 79 -8.60 -1.73 -29.68
CA GLY A 79 -9.48 -1.25 -30.76
C GLY A 79 -10.97 -1.32 -30.43
N ILE A 80 -11.34 -1.78 -29.23
CA ILE A 80 -12.73 -1.94 -28.80
C ILE A 80 -13.23 -0.61 -28.28
N ARG A 81 -14.39 -0.18 -28.75
CA ARG A 81 -15.06 1.03 -28.25
C ARG A 81 -15.33 0.92 -26.75
N ALA A 82 -14.92 1.92 -25.97
CA ALA A 82 -15.24 2.01 -24.55
C ALA A 82 -16.76 2.08 -24.31
N ALA A 83 -17.20 1.66 -23.12
CA ALA A 83 -18.60 1.77 -22.71
C ALA A 83 -19.06 3.24 -22.66
N ASP A 84 -20.26 3.54 -23.17
CA ASP A 84 -20.85 4.87 -22.99
C ASP A 84 -21.20 5.10 -21.52
N LYS A 85 -20.54 6.10 -20.92
CA LYS A 85 -20.66 6.42 -19.50
C LYS A 85 -22.13 6.58 -19.08
N ASN A 86 -22.55 5.82 -18.07
CA ASN A 86 -23.90 5.78 -17.48
C ASN A 86 -25.02 5.27 -18.41
N LYS A 87 -24.71 4.83 -19.63
CA LYS A 87 -25.70 4.36 -20.62
C LYS A 87 -25.51 2.91 -21.01
N GLU A 88 -24.30 2.40 -20.88
CA GLU A 88 -23.93 1.08 -21.34
C GLU A 88 -23.08 0.37 -20.29
N VAL A 89 -23.23 -0.95 -20.23
CA VAL A 89 -22.28 -1.86 -19.57
C VAL A 89 -21.71 -2.78 -20.63
N VAL A 90 -20.39 -2.91 -20.65
CA VAL A 90 -19.67 -3.84 -21.51
C VAL A 90 -19.13 -4.96 -20.64
N ARG A 91 -19.57 -6.18 -20.92
CA ARG A 91 -19.08 -7.39 -20.28
C ARG A 91 -17.97 -7.98 -21.13
N LEU A 92 -16.84 -8.25 -20.49
CA LEU A 92 -15.64 -8.75 -21.12
C LEU A 92 -15.36 -10.14 -20.57
N THR A 93 -15.17 -11.12 -21.46
CA THR A 93 -14.75 -12.47 -21.09
C THR A 93 -13.31 -12.69 -21.55
N PHE A 94 -12.43 -12.90 -20.58
CA PHE A 94 -11.01 -13.20 -20.77
C PHE A 94 -10.75 -14.69 -20.64
N LYS A 95 -9.84 -15.20 -21.46
CA LYS A 95 -9.12 -16.44 -21.23
C LYS A 95 -7.82 -16.12 -20.49
N TYR A 96 -7.59 -16.82 -19.38
CA TYR A 96 -6.35 -16.79 -18.62
C TYR A 96 -5.95 -18.23 -18.32
N GLU A 97 -4.77 -18.64 -18.79
CA GLU A 97 -4.41 -20.04 -18.89
C GLU A 97 -5.49 -20.81 -19.71
N ASP A 98 -6.12 -21.82 -19.15
CA ASP A 98 -7.18 -22.61 -19.79
C ASP A 98 -8.59 -22.26 -19.29
N HIS A 99 -8.73 -21.18 -18.52
CA HIS A 99 -9.96 -20.82 -17.81
C HIS A 99 -10.55 -19.48 -18.26
N LYS A 100 -11.86 -19.33 -18.10
CA LYS A 100 -12.62 -18.15 -18.50
C LYS A 100 -13.01 -17.29 -17.30
N TYR A 101 -12.77 -15.99 -17.45
CA TYR A 101 -13.01 -14.97 -16.44
C TYR A 101 -13.83 -13.84 -17.02
N GLN A 102 -14.81 -13.35 -16.27
CA GLN A 102 -15.76 -12.36 -16.77
C GLN A 102 -15.84 -11.14 -15.87
N VAL A 103 -15.90 -9.95 -16.47
CA VAL A 103 -16.05 -8.69 -15.74
C VAL A 103 -16.92 -7.71 -16.51
N ASP A 104 -17.68 -6.91 -15.77
CA ASP A 104 -18.49 -5.81 -16.31
C ASP A 104 -17.72 -4.49 -16.16
N ILE A 105 -17.68 -3.69 -17.23
CA ILE A 105 -17.11 -2.34 -17.25
C ILE A 105 -18.14 -1.30 -17.74
N PRO A 106 -18.24 -0.11 -17.12
CA PRO A 106 -17.64 0.21 -15.82
C PRO A 106 -18.14 -0.76 -14.74
N SER A 107 -17.28 -1.06 -13.77
CA SER A 107 -17.66 -1.95 -12.67
C SER A 107 -18.85 -1.36 -11.89
N PRO A 108 -19.71 -2.21 -11.29
CA PRO A 108 -20.85 -1.72 -10.52
C PRO A 108 -20.42 -0.79 -9.39
N SER A 109 -19.30 -1.07 -8.72
CA SER A 109 -18.69 -0.17 -7.75
C SER A 109 -17.69 0.78 -8.45
N ASN A 110 -17.45 1.95 -7.85
CA ASN A 110 -16.29 2.79 -8.20
C ASN A 110 -14.95 2.19 -7.72
N LYS A 111 -14.95 0.90 -7.35
CA LYS A 111 -13.82 0.16 -6.80
C LYS A 111 -13.37 -0.92 -7.77
N SER A 112 -12.24 -1.55 -7.46
CA SER A 112 -11.80 -2.76 -8.12
C SER A 112 -12.84 -3.87 -7.99
N SER A 113 -12.86 -4.76 -8.98
CA SER A 113 -13.77 -5.90 -9.02
C SER A 113 -12.97 -7.18 -9.27
N VAL A 114 -13.27 -8.24 -8.52
CA VAL A 114 -12.75 -9.57 -8.83
C VAL A 114 -13.57 -10.14 -9.98
N MET A 115 -12.90 -10.63 -11.02
CA MET A 115 -13.57 -11.25 -12.17
C MET A 115 -14.34 -12.49 -11.71
N LYS A 116 -15.53 -12.70 -12.29
CA LYS A 116 -16.28 -13.94 -12.12
C LYS A 116 -15.55 -15.06 -12.86
N ASN A 117 -15.07 -16.04 -12.12
CA ASN A 117 -14.54 -17.29 -12.66
C ASN A 117 -15.69 -18.16 -13.19
N LEU A 118 -15.65 -18.54 -14.47
CA LEU A 118 -16.77 -19.21 -15.15
C LEU A 118 -16.63 -20.75 -15.19
N ASP A 119 -15.42 -21.27 -15.09
CA ASP A 119 -15.13 -22.69 -15.32
C ASP A 119 -14.14 -23.29 -14.30
N GLY A 120 -13.99 -22.65 -13.14
CA GLY A 120 -13.28 -23.22 -11.98
C GLY A 120 -11.76 -23.05 -12.01
N GLY A 121 -11.25 -21.99 -12.62
CA GLY A 121 -9.83 -21.64 -12.57
C GLY A 121 -9.28 -21.46 -11.16
N LYS A 122 -7.98 -21.69 -10.97
CA LYS A 122 -7.34 -21.66 -9.64
C LYS A 122 -7.05 -20.25 -9.12
N HIS A 123 -6.98 -19.28 -10.02
CA HIS A 123 -6.60 -17.92 -9.71
C HIS A 123 -7.82 -17.01 -9.70
N ASP A 124 -7.86 -16.08 -8.77
CA ASP A 124 -8.73 -14.92 -8.84
C ASP A 124 -8.00 -13.79 -9.57
N LEU A 125 -8.73 -13.00 -10.36
CA LEU A 125 -8.18 -11.85 -11.09
C LEU A 125 -8.92 -10.58 -10.66
N THR A 126 -8.19 -9.55 -10.28
CA THR A 126 -8.75 -8.25 -9.89
C THR A 126 -8.61 -7.26 -11.03
N VAL A 127 -9.66 -6.49 -11.27
CA VAL A 127 -9.74 -5.50 -12.34
C VAL A 127 -9.90 -4.12 -11.73
N VAL A 128 -9.10 -3.18 -12.23
CA VAL A 128 -9.27 -1.75 -11.98
C VAL A 128 -9.59 -1.08 -13.30
N TYR A 129 -10.82 -0.59 -13.44
CA TYR A 129 -11.24 0.19 -14.60
C TYR A 129 -11.09 1.69 -14.30
N THR A 130 -10.30 2.38 -15.11
CA THR A 130 -10.17 3.84 -15.07
C THR A 130 -11.00 4.43 -16.20
N PRO A 131 -12.14 5.09 -15.90
CA PRO A 131 -12.99 5.69 -16.95
C PRO A 131 -12.27 6.79 -17.72
N ASN A 132 -11.38 7.53 -17.05
CA ASN A 132 -10.50 8.50 -17.68
C ASN A 132 -9.46 7.73 -18.51
N GLY A 133 -9.57 7.79 -19.83
CA GLY A 133 -8.70 7.05 -20.75
C GLY A 133 -9.15 5.63 -21.09
N ALA A 134 -10.33 5.19 -20.61
CA ALA A 134 -10.89 3.86 -20.89
C ALA A 134 -9.87 2.73 -20.68
N PHE A 135 -9.27 2.69 -19.50
CA PHE A 135 -8.15 1.81 -19.20
C PHE A 135 -8.58 0.66 -18.28
N LEU A 136 -8.14 -0.56 -18.57
CA LEU A 136 -8.46 -1.77 -17.83
C LEU A 136 -7.17 -2.44 -17.36
N ALA A 137 -6.82 -2.28 -16.08
CA ALA A 137 -5.70 -2.98 -15.48
C ALA A 137 -6.16 -4.28 -14.83
N ILE A 138 -5.50 -5.39 -15.17
CA ILE A 138 -5.83 -6.74 -14.68
C ILE A 138 -4.66 -7.26 -13.85
N PHE A 139 -4.92 -7.58 -12.59
CA PHE A 139 -3.97 -8.07 -11.61
C PHE A 139 -4.32 -9.51 -11.22
N SER A 140 -3.31 -10.30 -10.85
CA SER A 140 -3.54 -11.53 -10.09
C SER A 140 -4.00 -11.14 -8.69
N SER A 141 -5.14 -11.69 -8.23
CA SER A 141 -5.65 -11.41 -6.90
C SER A 141 -4.81 -12.13 -5.86
N ALA A 142 -3.94 -11.39 -5.18
CA ALA A 142 -3.22 -11.92 -4.03
C ALA A 142 -4.17 -12.07 -2.83
N GLN A 143 -3.98 -13.12 -2.04
CA GLN A 143 -4.62 -13.23 -0.74
C GLN A 143 -3.99 -12.22 0.22
N LEU A 144 -4.60 -11.05 0.40
CA LEU A 144 -3.98 -9.91 1.10
C LEU A 144 -3.48 -10.22 2.52
N HIS A 145 -4.09 -11.14 3.26
CA HIS A 145 -3.62 -11.53 4.59
C HIS A 145 -2.31 -12.34 4.56
N ARG A 146 -1.92 -12.91 3.42
CA ARG A 146 -0.74 -13.76 3.25
C ARG A 146 -0.04 -13.60 1.90
N TRP A 147 -0.01 -12.37 1.36
CA TRP A 147 0.45 -12.14 -0.02
C TRP A 147 1.95 -12.39 -0.21
N MET A 148 2.76 -12.33 0.85
CA MET A 148 4.19 -12.61 0.74
C MET A 148 4.48 -14.12 0.56
N HIS A 149 3.52 -15.01 0.83
CA HIS A 149 3.65 -16.46 0.68
C HIS A 149 4.10 -16.89 -0.73
N GLU A 150 3.68 -16.18 -1.77
CA GLU A 150 3.99 -16.54 -3.17
C GLU A 150 5.39 -16.08 -3.64
N LEU A 151 6.10 -15.32 -2.82
CA LEU A 151 7.40 -14.75 -3.18
C LEU A 151 8.55 -15.63 -2.70
N HIS A 152 9.64 -15.66 -3.47
CA HIS A 152 10.85 -16.38 -3.09
C HIS A 152 11.56 -15.76 -1.90
N ASP A 153 12.14 -16.59 -1.03
CA ASP A 153 12.79 -16.18 0.22
C ASP A 153 14.03 -15.30 0.01
N ASP A 154 14.73 -15.48 -1.10
CA ASP A 154 15.96 -14.74 -1.41
C ASP A 154 15.73 -13.30 -1.83
N TRP A 155 14.49 -12.89 -2.12
CA TRP A 155 14.22 -11.50 -2.46
C TRP A 155 14.51 -10.58 -1.27
N PRO A 156 15.40 -9.57 -1.40
CA PRO A 156 15.56 -8.54 -0.37
C PRO A 156 14.29 -7.70 -0.23
N LEU A 157 13.97 -7.28 1.00
CA LEU A 157 12.79 -6.44 1.26
C LEU A 157 12.82 -5.11 0.49
N THR A 158 14.00 -4.64 0.07
CA THR A 158 14.16 -3.42 -0.73
C THR A 158 13.54 -3.49 -2.12
N LEU A 159 13.27 -4.69 -2.65
CA LEU A 159 12.72 -4.90 -3.98
C LEU A 159 11.20 -5.12 -3.99
N LEU A 160 10.60 -5.34 -2.83
CA LEU A 160 9.18 -5.63 -2.71
C LEU A 160 8.36 -4.33 -2.84
N SER A 161 7.15 -4.49 -3.37
CA SER A 161 6.10 -3.47 -3.34
C SER A 161 5.30 -3.65 -2.06
N ILE A 162 5.57 -2.82 -1.05
CA ILE A 162 5.10 -3.02 0.33
C ILE A 162 4.08 -1.91 0.67
N PRO A 163 2.81 -2.26 0.92
CA PRO A 163 1.85 -1.29 1.42
C PRO A 163 2.15 -0.93 2.88
N GLY A 164 2.09 0.35 3.21
CA GLY A 164 2.30 0.88 4.55
C GLY A 164 1.20 1.85 4.98
N THR A 165 1.12 2.09 6.29
CA THR A 165 0.19 3.08 6.86
C THR A 165 0.94 4.07 7.74
N HIS A 166 0.58 5.35 7.59
CA HIS A 166 1.16 6.46 8.35
C HIS A 166 0.48 6.54 9.72
N ASN A 167 1.29 6.73 10.76
CA ASN A 167 0.84 6.71 12.14
C ASN A 167 -0.23 5.62 12.39
N SER A 168 0.12 4.38 12.06
CA SER A 168 -0.77 3.23 11.85
C SER A 168 -1.88 3.02 12.91
N PRO A 169 -1.67 3.24 14.22
CA PRO A 169 -2.73 3.00 15.21
C PRO A 169 -3.78 4.12 15.31
N THR A 170 -3.69 5.20 14.52
CA THR A 170 -4.60 6.37 14.60
C THR A 170 -5.98 6.14 13.97
N CYS A 171 -6.68 5.10 14.41
CA CYS A 171 -8.02 4.75 13.95
C CYS A 171 -9.15 5.13 14.93
N TYR A 172 -8.79 5.56 16.14
CA TYR A 172 -9.74 5.85 17.21
C TYR A 172 -10.41 7.23 17.05
N THR A 173 -11.45 7.46 17.84
CA THR A 173 -12.04 8.79 18.01
C THR A 173 -10.99 9.75 18.59
N ALA A 174 -10.55 10.70 17.78
CA ALA A 174 -9.53 11.69 18.08
C ALA A 174 -9.91 13.05 17.48
N LEU A 175 -9.09 14.07 17.70
CA LEU A 175 -9.23 15.33 16.95
C LEU A 175 -9.10 15.05 15.44
N PRO A 176 -9.83 15.78 14.55
CA PRO A 176 -9.89 15.44 13.13
C PRO A 176 -8.55 15.36 12.39
N SER A 177 -7.56 16.16 12.80
CA SER A 177 -6.21 16.17 12.23
C SER A 177 -5.28 15.08 12.79
N VAL A 178 -5.71 14.34 13.82
CA VAL A 178 -4.96 13.26 14.49
C VAL A 178 -5.29 11.88 13.90
N ARG A 179 -6.50 11.72 13.35
CA ARG A 179 -6.95 10.45 12.79
C ARG A 179 -6.44 10.26 11.36
N CYS A 180 -5.46 9.38 11.20
CA CYS A 180 -4.88 9.07 9.90
C CYS A 180 -5.44 7.78 9.28
N GLN A 181 -6.02 6.88 10.11
CA GLN A 181 -6.47 5.57 9.66
C GLN A 181 -7.97 5.34 9.87
N ALA A 182 -8.58 4.56 8.97
CA ALA A 182 -9.99 4.22 9.03
C ALA A 182 -10.27 3.01 9.92
N VAL A 183 -9.33 2.07 9.98
CA VAL A 183 -9.44 0.76 10.65
C VAL A 183 -8.21 0.47 11.52
N ASP A 184 -8.33 -0.47 12.45
CA ASP A 184 -7.24 -0.85 13.36
C ASP A 184 -6.08 -1.58 12.67
N VAL A 185 -4.98 -1.78 13.40
CA VAL A 185 -3.74 -2.38 12.85
C VAL A 185 -3.96 -3.83 12.43
N LEU A 186 -4.77 -4.62 13.15
CA LEU A 186 -5.02 -6.00 12.77
C LEU A 186 -5.75 -6.07 11.43
N GLU A 187 -6.74 -5.20 11.22
CA GLU A 187 -7.47 -5.12 9.95
C GLU A 187 -6.59 -4.60 8.82
N GLN A 188 -5.69 -3.63 9.08
CA GLN A 188 -4.66 -3.21 8.12
C GLN A 188 -3.79 -4.39 7.66
N LEU A 189 -3.30 -5.20 8.61
CA LEU A 189 -2.46 -6.38 8.32
C LEU A 189 -3.24 -7.43 7.52
N LYS A 190 -4.48 -7.75 7.91
CA LYS A 190 -5.33 -8.69 7.17
C LYS A 190 -5.59 -8.26 5.72
N ASN A 191 -5.53 -6.96 5.45
CA ASN A 191 -5.73 -6.40 4.12
C ASN A 191 -4.44 -5.97 3.42
N GLY A 192 -3.28 -6.49 3.83
CA GLY A 192 -2.04 -6.46 3.04
C GLY A 192 -1.00 -5.44 3.47
N VAL A 193 -1.30 -4.57 4.45
CA VAL A 193 -0.32 -3.65 5.02
C VAL A 193 0.80 -4.45 5.69
N ARG A 194 2.06 -4.11 5.41
CA ARG A 194 3.25 -4.75 6.01
C ARG A 194 4.32 -3.75 6.46
N PHE A 195 4.07 -2.45 6.29
CA PHE A 195 4.87 -1.38 6.90
C PHE A 195 4.01 -0.55 7.85
N LEU A 196 4.44 -0.43 9.09
CA LEU A 196 3.74 0.34 10.12
C LEU A 196 4.61 1.51 10.56
N ASP A 197 4.13 2.75 10.40
CA ASP A 197 4.72 3.94 11.03
C ASP A 197 4.12 4.10 12.43
N VAL A 198 4.92 3.84 13.46
CA VAL A 198 4.51 3.85 14.86
C VAL A 198 5.20 5.00 15.57
N ARG A 199 4.41 5.81 16.26
CA ARG A 199 4.92 6.97 17.01
C ARG A 199 4.53 6.86 18.47
N VAL A 200 5.53 7.01 19.33
CA VAL A 200 5.41 6.74 20.77
C VAL A 200 5.90 7.90 21.61
N SER A 201 5.19 8.16 22.69
CA SER A 201 5.60 9.05 23.78
C SER A 201 6.36 8.26 24.84
N VAL A 202 7.43 8.85 25.35
CA VAL A 202 8.37 8.20 26.27
C VAL A 202 8.39 8.99 27.57
N SER A 203 8.24 8.28 28.69
CA SER A 203 8.35 8.85 30.03
C SER A 203 9.71 8.52 30.65
N PRO A 204 10.32 9.41 31.45
CA PRO A 204 11.61 9.12 32.06
C PRO A 204 11.60 7.94 33.05
N ASP A 205 10.45 7.72 33.71
CA ASP A 205 10.31 6.82 34.85
C ASP A 205 9.37 5.63 34.58
N ASP A 206 8.90 5.49 33.34
CA ASP A 206 7.93 4.46 32.94
C ASP A 206 8.29 3.94 31.54
N ASP A 207 8.42 2.62 31.42
CA ASP A 207 8.77 1.93 30.18
C ASP A 207 7.53 1.64 29.30
N GLU A 208 6.33 2.00 29.75
CA GLU A 208 5.12 1.92 28.95
C GLU A 208 5.08 3.00 27.87
N LEU A 209 5.20 2.57 26.61
CA LEU A 209 5.16 3.45 25.44
C LEU A 209 3.71 3.76 25.04
N ALA A 210 3.29 5.00 25.23
CA ALA A 210 1.98 5.50 24.80
C ALA A 210 1.99 5.86 23.31
N LEU A 211 0.95 5.49 22.57
CA LEU A 211 0.78 5.81 21.16
C LEU A 211 0.25 7.24 21.00
N VAL A 212 0.92 8.02 20.14
CA VAL A 212 0.66 9.46 19.97
C VAL A 212 0.72 9.88 18.49
N HIS A 213 0.17 11.05 18.20
CA HIS A 213 0.33 11.78 16.95
C HIS A 213 0.75 13.21 17.27
N SER A 214 2.00 13.60 16.95
CA SER A 214 2.58 14.87 17.40
C SER A 214 2.44 14.99 18.93
N VAL A 215 1.86 16.08 19.44
CA VAL A 215 1.64 16.31 20.88
C VAL A 215 0.34 15.70 21.43
N PHE A 216 -0.47 15.05 20.57
CA PHE A 216 -1.81 14.59 20.93
C PHE A 216 -1.85 13.07 21.18
N PRO A 217 -2.67 12.59 22.14
CA PRO A 217 -3.00 11.17 22.21
C PRO A 217 -3.84 10.77 21.00
N ILE A 218 -3.67 9.53 20.53
CA ILE A 218 -4.41 9.02 19.37
C ILE A 218 -5.88 8.68 19.67
N SER A 219 -6.34 8.87 20.90
CA SER A 219 -7.70 8.56 21.33
C SER A 219 -8.17 9.48 22.45
N LEU A 220 -9.41 9.98 22.33
CA LEU A 220 -10.08 10.78 23.36
C LEU A 220 -10.72 9.92 24.46
N THR A 221 -10.76 8.59 24.31
CA THR A 221 -11.38 7.66 25.26
C THR A 221 -10.37 6.93 26.14
N GLY A 222 -9.12 7.42 26.18
CA GLY A 222 -8.04 6.89 27.02
C GLY A 222 -6.80 6.53 26.24
N THR A 223 -5.67 6.49 26.95
CA THR A 223 -4.36 6.19 26.38
C THR A 223 -4.33 4.82 25.73
N LYS A 224 -3.74 4.73 24.53
CA LYS A 224 -3.48 3.48 23.83
C LYS A 224 -2.00 3.19 23.93
N TYR A 225 -1.64 1.96 24.26
CA TYR A 225 -0.26 1.58 24.52
C TYR A 225 0.29 0.66 23.43
N PHE A 226 1.57 0.82 23.14
CA PHE A 226 2.32 0.04 22.17
C PHE A 226 2.20 -1.46 22.42
N LYS A 227 2.20 -1.90 23.69
CA LYS A 227 2.08 -3.32 24.08
C LYS A 227 0.86 -4.00 23.46
N HIS A 228 -0.30 -3.35 23.45
CA HIS A 228 -1.55 -3.96 22.97
C HIS A 228 -1.55 -4.13 21.45
N MET A 229 -1.12 -3.10 20.72
CA MET A 229 -0.94 -3.16 19.27
C MET A 229 0.10 -4.23 18.89
N LEU A 230 1.17 -4.37 19.68
CA LEU A 230 2.20 -5.37 19.44
C LEU A 230 1.66 -6.82 19.56
N GLU A 231 0.75 -7.08 20.50
CA GLU A 231 0.09 -8.39 20.60
C GLU A 231 -0.76 -8.71 19.35
N ASP A 232 -1.46 -7.72 18.78
CA ASP A 232 -2.20 -7.91 17.54
C ASP A 232 -1.28 -8.28 16.36
N ILE A 233 -0.10 -7.65 16.29
CA ILE A 233 0.92 -7.95 15.27
C ILE A 233 1.48 -9.35 15.46
N TYR A 234 1.77 -9.77 16.69
CA TYR A 234 2.21 -11.12 16.97
C TYR A 234 1.17 -12.15 16.58
N LYS A 235 -0.10 -11.93 16.94
CA LYS A 235 -1.20 -12.81 16.55
C LYS A 235 -1.29 -12.95 15.03
N PHE A 236 -1.20 -11.83 14.31
CA PHE A 236 -1.20 -11.85 12.85
C PHE A 236 -0.04 -12.69 12.28
N LEU A 237 1.18 -12.53 12.79
CA LEU A 237 2.35 -13.30 12.36
C LEU A 237 2.30 -14.78 12.79
N ASP A 238 1.63 -15.10 13.89
CA ASP A 238 1.36 -16.47 14.33
C ASP A 238 0.40 -17.17 13.34
N GLU A 239 -0.64 -16.46 12.89
CA GLU A 239 -1.62 -16.95 11.91
C GLU A 239 -1.08 -16.95 10.47
N ASN A 240 -0.09 -16.12 10.16
CA ASN A 240 0.45 -15.91 8.81
C ASN A 240 1.99 -15.93 8.83
N SER A 241 2.57 -17.09 9.10
CA SER A 241 4.03 -17.25 9.26
C SER A 241 4.85 -16.93 8.02
N SER A 242 4.22 -16.91 6.83
CA SER A 242 4.87 -16.44 5.60
C SER A 242 5.16 -14.94 5.60
N GLU A 243 4.47 -14.16 6.43
CA GLU A 243 4.53 -12.70 6.37
C GLU A 243 5.61 -12.13 7.27
N THR A 244 5.98 -10.88 7.02
CA THR A 244 6.86 -10.07 7.89
C THR A 244 6.30 -8.67 8.02
N VAL A 245 6.54 -8.00 9.15
CA VAL A 245 6.13 -6.60 9.33
C VAL A 245 7.35 -5.72 9.49
N ILE A 246 7.48 -4.68 8.67
CA ILE A 246 8.44 -3.60 8.90
C ILE A 246 7.80 -2.59 9.84
N MET A 247 8.44 -2.29 10.96
CA MET A 247 7.95 -1.33 11.94
C MET A 247 8.93 -0.16 12.05
N SER A 248 8.51 0.98 11.52
CA SER A 248 9.19 2.26 11.71
C SER A 248 8.76 2.85 13.05
N ILE A 249 9.70 3.11 13.94
CA ILE A 249 9.40 3.64 15.28
C ILE A 249 10.05 5.00 15.45
N LYS A 250 9.25 6.00 15.82
CA LYS A 250 9.67 7.38 16.09
C LYS A 250 9.21 7.83 17.46
N ARG A 251 10.06 8.58 18.17
CA ARG A 251 9.66 9.30 19.38
C ARG A 251 8.87 10.57 19.03
N GLU A 252 7.71 10.73 19.64
CA GLU A 252 6.86 11.93 19.59
C GLU A 252 6.17 12.14 20.94
N GLY A 253 5.15 13.01 21.01
CA GLY A 253 4.41 13.27 22.23
C GLY A 253 5.06 14.31 23.13
N THR A 254 4.41 14.53 24.27
CA THR A 254 4.82 15.48 25.31
C THR A 254 5.62 14.83 26.43
N GLY A 255 5.87 13.51 26.34
CA GLY A 255 6.70 12.78 27.28
C GLY A 255 8.12 13.35 27.34
N ARG A 256 8.68 13.42 28.56
CA ARG A 256 10.00 14.01 28.82
C ARG A 256 11.17 13.04 28.57
N GLY A 257 10.88 11.81 28.17
CA GLY A 257 11.89 10.83 27.83
C GLY A 257 12.59 11.15 26.51
N ASN A 258 13.80 10.63 26.35
CA ASN A 258 14.64 10.84 25.17
C ASN A 258 14.73 9.58 24.29
N ASP A 259 15.42 9.70 23.16
CA ASP A 259 15.62 8.60 22.20
C ASP A 259 16.38 7.42 22.80
N GLU A 260 17.35 7.70 23.67
CA GLU A 260 18.16 6.67 24.35
C GLU A 260 17.28 5.79 25.25
N GLN A 261 16.37 6.42 25.99
CA GLN A 261 15.37 5.72 26.81
C GLN A 261 14.41 4.92 25.92
N LEU A 262 13.95 5.47 24.80
CA LEU A 262 13.13 4.73 23.83
C LEU A 262 13.84 3.44 23.38
N GLY A 263 15.12 3.53 23.00
CA GLY A 263 15.91 2.38 22.60
C GLY A 263 16.01 1.32 23.68
N LYS A 264 16.28 1.73 24.93
CA LYS A 264 16.35 0.82 26.08
C LYS A 264 15.00 0.17 26.37
N TYR A 265 13.92 0.93 26.46
CA TYR A 265 12.59 0.38 26.75
C TYR A 265 12.14 -0.56 25.65
N LEU A 266 12.27 -0.15 24.38
CA LEU A 266 11.90 -1.00 23.26
C LEU A 266 12.68 -2.33 23.30
N LYS A 267 14.00 -2.27 23.53
CA LYS A 267 14.81 -3.47 23.61
C LYS A 267 14.43 -4.35 24.81
N HIS A 268 14.45 -3.82 26.03
CA HIS A 268 14.32 -4.61 27.25
C HIS A 268 12.88 -5.02 27.54
N SER A 269 11.93 -4.10 27.35
CA SER A 269 10.55 -4.27 27.80
C SER A 269 9.64 -4.88 26.74
N TYR A 270 10.08 -4.94 25.47
CA TYR A 270 9.28 -5.47 24.36
C TYR A 270 10.03 -6.53 23.54
N VAL A 271 11.19 -6.17 22.98
CA VAL A 271 11.91 -7.05 22.04
C VAL A 271 12.54 -8.25 22.74
N ASP A 272 13.18 -8.04 23.89
CA ASP A 272 13.86 -9.10 24.63
C ASP A 272 12.90 -10.16 25.19
N LYS A 273 11.63 -9.80 25.39
CA LYS A 273 10.57 -10.75 25.80
C LYS A 273 10.23 -11.77 24.73
N ARG A 274 10.48 -11.46 23.45
CA ARG A 274 10.15 -12.34 22.30
C ARG A 274 11.17 -12.20 21.17
N ARG A 275 12.47 -12.29 21.48
CA ARG A 275 13.58 -12.00 20.54
C ARG A 275 13.46 -12.66 19.16
N SER A 276 12.98 -13.90 19.11
CA SER A 276 12.81 -14.64 17.85
C SER A 276 11.81 -14.01 16.88
N ARG A 277 10.90 -13.16 17.38
CA ARG A 277 9.92 -12.38 16.61
C ARG A 277 10.46 -11.05 16.10
N TRP A 278 11.74 -10.73 16.30
CA TRP A 278 12.31 -9.46 15.89
C TRP A 278 13.58 -9.64 15.06
N TRP A 279 13.63 -8.93 13.94
CA TRP A 279 14.86 -8.67 13.22
C TRP A 279 15.45 -7.36 13.72
N THR A 280 16.56 -7.46 14.43
CA THR A 280 17.27 -6.30 15.01
C THR A 280 18.67 -6.11 14.45
N GLU A 281 19.09 -6.96 13.52
CA GLU A 281 20.38 -6.79 12.85
C GLU A 281 20.36 -5.49 12.03
N PRO A 282 21.41 -4.65 12.09
CA PRO A 282 21.43 -3.34 11.42
C PRO A 282 21.69 -3.46 9.91
N ARG A 283 20.84 -4.23 9.22
CA ARG A 283 20.80 -4.38 7.76
C ARG A 283 19.41 -4.80 7.31
N ILE A 284 19.12 -4.58 6.03
CA ILE A 284 17.90 -5.09 5.39
C ILE A 284 17.99 -6.63 5.24
N PRO A 285 17.00 -7.40 5.73
CA PRO A 285 16.95 -8.84 5.51
C PRO A 285 16.45 -9.21 4.12
N THR A 286 16.70 -10.47 3.72
CA THR A 286 15.90 -11.14 2.70
C THR A 286 14.51 -11.46 3.26
N LEU A 287 13.54 -11.72 2.39
CA LEU A 287 12.18 -12.08 2.79
C LEU A 287 12.20 -13.29 3.73
N GLY A 288 12.91 -14.36 3.37
CA GLY A 288 13.04 -15.58 4.19
C GLY A 288 13.61 -15.31 5.58
N GLY A 289 14.62 -14.42 5.68
CA GLY A 289 15.18 -14.01 6.98
C GLY A 289 14.22 -13.17 7.84
N ALA A 290 13.23 -12.54 7.21
CA ALA A 290 12.26 -11.67 7.85
C ALA A 290 10.94 -12.39 8.22
N ARG A 291 10.58 -13.49 7.54
CA ARG A 291 9.31 -14.19 7.76
C ARG A 291 9.07 -14.54 9.23
N GLY A 292 7.84 -14.31 9.69
CA GLY A 292 7.41 -14.49 11.07
C GLY A 292 7.99 -13.47 12.06
N ARG A 293 8.67 -12.42 11.59
CA ARG A 293 9.34 -11.41 12.42
C ARG A 293 8.86 -9.99 12.11
N ILE A 294 9.16 -9.10 13.06
CA ILE A 294 9.06 -7.66 12.92
C ILE A 294 10.46 -7.10 12.66
N VAL A 295 10.63 -6.40 11.54
CA VAL A 295 11.88 -5.72 11.15
C VAL A 295 11.85 -4.29 11.64
N ILE A 296 12.78 -3.92 12.52
CA ILE A 296 12.82 -2.59 13.13
C ILE A 296 13.51 -1.59 12.20
N VAL A 297 12.81 -0.50 11.87
CA VAL A 297 13.38 0.74 11.34
C VAL A 297 13.34 1.78 12.44
N ARG A 298 14.51 2.26 12.85
CA ARG A 298 14.69 3.11 14.02
C ARG A 298 14.80 4.58 13.61
N ARG A 299 13.76 5.38 13.89
CA ARG A 299 13.76 6.86 13.74
C ARG A 299 14.05 7.57 15.08
N PHE A 300 15.01 7.04 15.83
CA PHE A 300 15.48 7.57 17.12
C PHE A 300 16.94 7.16 17.34
N ASN A 301 17.69 7.87 18.17
CA ASN A 301 19.09 7.57 18.45
C ASN A 301 19.29 6.50 19.54
N LEU A 302 20.31 5.66 19.38
CA LEU A 302 20.76 4.73 20.42
C LEU A 302 21.72 5.41 21.41
N ASP A 303 21.68 4.94 22.66
CA ASP A 303 22.66 5.33 23.66
C ASP A 303 24.04 4.69 23.38
N GLY A 304 25.06 5.22 24.05
CA GLY A 304 26.46 4.81 23.84
C GLY A 304 26.73 3.33 24.16
N GLU A 305 26.01 2.74 25.11
CA GLU A 305 26.16 1.32 25.44
C GLU A 305 25.56 0.45 24.33
N MET A 306 24.31 0.70 23.94
CA MET A 306 23.65 -0.05 22.86
C MET A 306 24.45 0.00 21.56
N LYS A 307 25.02 1.16 21.19
CA LYS A 307 25.89 1.29 20.01
C LYS A 307 27.10 0.35 20.05
N LYS A 308 27.69 0.13 21.23
CA LYS A 308 28.89 -0.71 21.41
C LYS A 308 28.57 -2.18 21.57
N THR A 309 27.48 -2.52 22.27
CA THR A 309 27.18 -3.90 22.68
C THR A 309 26.28 -4.64 21.70
N CYS A 310 25.39 -3.94 20.98
CA CYS A 310 24.49 -4.59 20.03
C CYS A 310 25.21 -4.95 18.73
N TRP A 311 25.01 -6.19 18.28
CA TRP A 311 25.52 -6.73 17.02
C TRP A 311 27.03 -6.49 16.79
N GLY A 312 27.84 -6.60 17.85
CA GLY A 312 29.29 -6.44 17.78
C GLY A 312 29.74 -5.00 17.49
N GLY A 313 28.98 -4.01 17.95
CA GLY A 313 29.29 -2.59 17.72
C GLY A 313 28.68 -2.04 16.42
N ARG A 314 27.92 -2.83 15.67
CA ARG A 314 27.24 -2.38 14.44
C ARG A 314 25.94 -1.62 14.71
N GLY A 315 25.46 -1.60 15.95
CA GLY A 315 24.21 -0.95 16.34
C GLY A 315 23.03 -1.91 16.44
N TRP A 316 21.81 -1.36 16.39
CA TRP A 316 20.57 -2.09 16.64
C TRP A 316 19.41 -1.55 15.80
N GLY A 317 18.75 -2.44 15.05
CA GLY A 317 17.75 -2.12 14.04
C GLY A 317 18.35 -1.40 12.81
N ILE A 318 17.54 -1.24 11.76
CA ILE A 318 17.91 -0.43 10.59
C ILE A 318 17.92 1.04 11.03
N ASP A 319 19.07 1.70 10.92
CA ASP A 319 19.21 3.08 11.38
C ASP A 319 18.54 4.05 10.42
N ALA A 320 17.59 4.83 10.93
CA ALA A 320 16.96 5.93 10.25
C ALA A 320 16.79 7.14 11.19
N GLY A 321 17.69 7.28 12.17
CA GLY A 321 17.63 8.35 13.18
C GLY A 321 17.84 9.75 12.60
N ALA A 322 18.60 9.86 11.51
CA ALA A 322 18.80 11.10 10.75
C ALA A 322 17.86 11.13 9.52
N TRP A 323 16.55 11.14 9.79
CA TRP A 323 15.51 11.15 8.76
C TRP A 323 15.42 12.53 8.08
N PRO A 324 15.54 12.63 6.75
CA PRO A 324 15.40 13.89 6.03
C PRO A 324 14.01 14.52 6.23
N ASP A 325 13.99 15.79 6.63
CA ASP A 325 12.76 16.51 6.95
C ASP A 325 12.09 17.09 5.69
N ASN A 326 10.76 16.99 5.63
CA ASN A 326 9.88 17.55 4.59
C ASN A 326 10.45 17.49 3.15
N CYS A 327 10.92 16.31 2.71
CA CYS A 327 11.74 16.17 1.49
C CYS A 327 11.00 15.51 0.32
N GLU A 328 11.35 15.90 -0.91
CA GLU A 328 10.91 15.21 -2.14
C GLU A 328 11.68 13.90 -2.37
N ASP A 329 12.96 13.89 -2.02
CA ASP A 329 13.89 12.80 -2.31
C ASP A 329 15.10 12.90 -1.37
N GLY A 330 14.92 12.44 -0.14
CA GLY A 330 15.96 12.43 0.89
C GLY A 330 16.66 11.08 0.97
N GLU A 331 17.97 11.09 1.22
CA GLU A 331 18.74 9.90 1.55
C GLU A 331 19.01 9.87 3.05
N VAL A 332 18.68 8.76 3.71
CA VAL A 332 19.07 8.53 5.10
C VAL A 332 20.56 8.18 5.14
N PRO A 333 21.35 8.73 6.09
CA PRO A 333 22.77 8.43 6.21
C PRO A 333 23.06 6.91 6.21
N GLY A 334 24.02 6.52 5.38
CA GLY A 334 24.33 5.10 5.11
C GLY A 334 23.66 4.57 3.84
N GLY A 335 22.78 5.32 3.18
CA GLY A 335 22.23 4.99 1.86
C GLY A 335 21.27 3.82 1.84
N ILE A 336 20.87 3.30 3.01
CA ILE A 336 20.00 2.11 3.12
C ILE A 336 18.53 2.46 2.82
N ILE A 337 18.10 3.70 3.11
CA ILE A 337 16.73 4.17 2.92
C ILE A 337 16.76 5.46 2.11
N ARG A 338 15.88 5.53 1.10
CA ARG A 338 15.63 6.75 0.31
C ARG A 338 14.16 7.11 0.41
N VAL A 339 13.87 8.33 0.83
CA VAL A 339 12.54 8.73 1.31
C VAL A 339 11.97 9.90 0.51
N GLN A 340 10.68 9.83 0.20
CA GLN A 340 9.86 11.01 -0.09
C GLN A 340 8.91 11.20 1.09
N ASP A 341 9.04 12.33 1.78
CA ASP A 341 8.28 12.68 2.99
C ASP A 341 7.89 14.17 2.97
N PHE A 342 7.41 14.66 1.83
CA PHE A 342 6.87 16.02 1.71
C PHE A 342 5.48 16.07 2.37
N TYR A 343 5.43 16.31 3.67
CA TYR A 343 4.21 16.20 4.47
C TYR A 343 3.54 17.56 4.75
N GLU A 344 4.23 18.68 4.54
CA GLU A 344 3.67 20.02 4.81
C GLU A 344 2.92 20.57 3.59
N ILE A 345 1.59 20.59 3.69
CA ILE A 345 0.71 21.12 2.64
C ILE A 345 0.02 22.38 3.17
N THR A 346 0.58 23.55 2.90
CA THR A 346 -0.01 24.83 3.34
C THR A 346 -1.35 25.13 2.66
N GLU A 347 -1.46 24.85 1.36
CA GLU A 347 -2.63 25.12 0.53
C GLU A 347 -3.00 23.93 -0.35
N SER A 348 -4.27 23.88 -0.80
CA SER A 348 -4.79 22.77 -1.60
C SER A 348 -4.08 22.57 -2.95
N GLN A 349 -3.45 23.64 -3.49
CA GLN A 349 -2.64 23.59 -4.71
C GLN A 349 -1.33 22.80 -4.55
N ASN A 350 -0.90 22.52 -3.31
CA ASN A 350 0.26 21.67 -3.04
C ASN A 350 -0.08 20.17 -3.11
N ILE A 351 -1.36 19.79 -3.25
CA ILE A 351 -1.75 18.38 -3.36
C ILE A 351 -1.29 17.81 -4.72
N GLU A 352 -1.36 18.60 -5.79
CA GLU A 352 -0.86 18.23 -7.10
C GLU A 352 0.66 18.01 -7.06
N LYS A 353 1.39 18.89 -6.35
CA LYS A 353 2.84 18.74 -6.10
C LYS A 353 3.14 17.47 -5.31
N LYS A 354 2.35 17.16 -4.27
CA LYS A 354 2.46 15.90 -3.53
C LYS A 354 2.27 14.69 -4.44
N ILE A 355 1.24 14.70 -5.30
CA ILE A 355 0.98 13.62 -6.26
C ILE A 355 2.18 13.44 -7.21
N GLU A 356 2.75 14.53 -7.71
CA GLU A 356 3.94 14.48 -8.56
C GLU A 356 5.13 13.82 -7.85
N TYR A 357 5.42 14.23 -6.61
CA TYR A 357 6.50 13.67 -5.80
C TYR A 357 6.28 12.19 -5.49
N CYS A 358 5.05 11.78 -5.17
CA CYS A 358 4.69 10.38 -5.00
C CYS A 358 4.98 9.57 -6.27
N ARG A 359 4.60 10.08 -7.44
CA ARG A 359 4.82 9.41 -8.74
C ARG A 359 6.30 9.31 -9.09
N ARG A 360 7.09 10.36 -8.86
CA ARG A 360 8.54 10.36 -9.05
C ARG A 360 9.22 9.32 -8.15
N GLN A 361 8.81 9.20 -6.89
CA GLN A 361 9.40 8.21 -5.98
C GLN A 361 9.01 6.77 -6.35
N LEU A 362 7.78 6.53 -6.82
CA LEU A 362 7.38 5.24 -7.39
C LEU A 362 8.24 4.89 -8.61
N GLU A 363 8.49 5.85 -9.48
CA GLU A 363 9.36 5.67 -10.65
C GLU A 363 10.81 5.32 -10.28
N ARG A 364 11.39 6.00 -9.28
CA ARG A 364 12.74 5.68 -8.78
C ARG A 364 12.82 4.27 -8.19
N ALA A 365 11.79 3.83 -7.46
CA ALA A 365 11.72 2.46 -6.98
C ALA A 365 11.59 1.45 -8.15
N ALA A 366 10.85 1.82 -9.19
CA ALA A 366 10.64 0.97 -10.36
C ALA A 366 11.92 0.74 -11.18
N GLU A 367 12.83 1.71 -11.18
CA GLU A 367 14.12 1.68 -11.89
C GLU A 367 15.10 0.66 -11.27
N GLN A 368 14.95 0.31 -9.99
CA GLN A 368 15.87 -0.58 -9.28
C GLN A 368 16.07 -1.90 -10.01
N THR A 369 17.32 -2.33 -10.16
CA THR A 369 17.65 -3.64 -10.74
C THR A 369 18.33 -4.51 -9.70
N PHE A 370 17.85 -5.75 -9.60
CA PHE A 370 18.45 -6.78 -8.75
C PHE A 370 18.09 -8.14 -9.35
N ALA A 371 19.05 -9.06 -9.38
CA ALA A 371 18.88 -10.40 -9.94
C ALA A 371 19.36 -11.43 -8.91
N LEU A 372 18.49 -12.39 -8.57
CA LEU A 372 18.83 -13.49 -7.68
C LEU A 372 19.82 -14.45 -8.34
N ALA A 373 20.48 -15.27 -7.53
CA ALA A 373 21.32 -16.34 -8.05
C ALA A 373 20.54 -17.21 -9.05
N GLY A 374 21.14 -17.47 -10.22
CA GLY A 374 20.50 -18.18 -11.32
C GLY A 374 19.63 -17.34 -12.26
N MET A 375 19.38 -16.06 -11.96
CA MET A 375 18.71 -15.14 -12.89
C MET A 375 19.70 -14.45 -13.84
N ASN A 376 19.23 -14.10 -15.03
CA ASN A 376 20.01 -13.31 -15.98
C ASN A 376 20.45 -11.96 -15.36
N GLY A 377 21.75 -11.67 -15.45
CA GLY A 377 22.33 -10.44 -14.90
C GLY A 377 22.69 -10.48 -13.42
N HIS A 378 22.62 -11.65 -12.77
CA HIS A 378 23.12 -11.84 -11.41
C HIS A 378 24.60 -11.46 -11.28
N LYS A 379 24.94 -10.79 -10.18
CA LYS A 379 26.31 -10.47 -9.78
C LYS A 379 26.44 -10.81 -8.30
N GLU A 380 27.41 -11.66 -7.95
CA GLU A 380 27.62 -12.13 -6.58
C GLU A 380 27.85 -10.96 -5.60
N ASP A 381 28.60 -9.94 -6.03
CA ASP A 381 28.93 -8.76 -5.22
C ASP A 381 27.97 -7.57 -5.43
N ALA A 382 26.76 -7.78 -5.96
CA ALA A 382 25.79 -6.69 -6.12
C ALA A 382 25.38 -6.09 -4.77
N SER A 383 25.57 -4.79 -4.61
CA SER A 383 25.02 -4.05 -3.48
C SER A 383 23.48 -4.09 -3.51
N LEU A 384 22.86 -4.29 -2.36
CA LEU A 384 21.42 -4.14 -2.23
C LEU A 384 21.01 -2.71 -2.58
N PRO A 385 20.00 -2.51 -3.45
CA PRO A 385 19.52 -1.18 -3.71
C PRO A 385 18.74 -0.67 -2.49
N PRO A 386 18.58 0.66 -2.31
CA PRO A 386 17.99 1.24 -1.11
C PRO A 386 16.52 0.83 -0.94
N LEU A 387 16.06 0.81 0.31
CA LEU A 387 14.63 0.71 0.59
C LEU A 387 13.99 2.07 0.28
N PHE A 388 13.24 2.14 -0.82
CA PHE A 388 12.44 3.32 -1.11
C PHE A 388 11.24 3.39 -0.17
N VAL A 389 11.04 4.55 0.47
CA VAL A 389 9.88 4.82 1.31
C VAL A 389 9.17 6.07 0.76
N ASN A 390 7.90 5.93 0.46
CA ASN A 390 7.10 6.94 -0.22
C ASN A 390 5.85 7.24 0.60
N PHE A 391 5.87 8.36 1.33
CA PHE A 391 4.69 8.81 2.08
C PHE A 391 3.73 9.49 1.11
N LEU A 392 2.56 8.91 0.89
CA LEU A 392 1.45 9.57 0.17
C LEU A 392 0.74 10.60 1.05
N THR A 393 1.05 10.55 2.33
CA THR A 393 0.41 11.30 3.39
C THR A 393 1.01 12.69 3.52
N ALA A 394 0.16 13.61 3.96
CA ALA A 394 0.51 14.97 4.26
C ALA A 394 -0.60 15.54 5.14
N SER A 395 -0.34 16.67 5.79
CA SER A 395 -1.36 17.33 6.58
C SER A 395 -1.09 18.81 6.74
N ASN A 396 -2.14 19.54 7.08
CA ASN A 396 -2.03 20.84 7.73
C ASN A 396 -3.11 20.95 8.79
N PHE A 397 -2.66 21.11 10.03
CA PHE A 397 -3.52 21.15 11.20
C PHE A 397 -4.55 22.29 11.13
N PHE A 398 -4.13 23.46 10.65
CA PHE A 398 -4.94 24.69 10.63
C PHE A 398 -5.87 24.78 9.42
N ASN A 399 -5.69 23.93 8.41
CA ASN A 399 -6.51 23.95 7.20
C ASN A 399 -7.30 22.65 7.05
N ALA A 400 -8.61 22.70 7.35
CA ALA A 400 -9.50 21.54 7.28
C ALA A 400 -9.58 20.89 5.89
N THR A 401 -9.31 21.64 4.81
CA THR A 401 -9.26 21.09 3.45
C THR A 401 -8.00 20.24 3.19
N CYS A 402 -7.03 20.33 4.09
CA CYS A 402 -5.74 19.65 4.07
C CYS A 402 -5.57 18.72 5.28
N TRP A 403 -6.69 18.27 5.88
CA TRP A 403 -6.65 17.18 6.85
C TRP A 403 -6.38 15.83 6.16
N PRO A 404 -5.81 14.84 6.88
CA PRO A 404 -5.39 13.56 6.30
C PRO A 404 -6.42 12.90 5.37
N GLU A 405 -7.69 12.85 5.79
CA GLU A 405 -8.79 12.28 5.01
C GLU A 405 -8.94 12.96 3.63
N ARG A 406 -8.86 14.29 3.59
CA ARG A 406 -9.08 15.09 2.38
C ARG A 406 -7.93 14.94 1.39
N ILE A 407 -6.71 14.85 1.89
CA ILE A 407 -5.53 14.62 1.07
C ILE A 407 -5.57 13.20 0.52
N ALA A 408 -5.83 12.19 1.36
CA ALA A 408 -5.94 10.79 0.94
C ALA A 408 -7.03 10.60 -0.15
N ALA A 409 -8.16 11.28 -0.02
CA ALA A 409 -9.26 11.24 -1.00
C ALA A 409 -8.87 11.75 -2.40
N LYS A 410 -7.76 12.49 -2.54
CA LYS A 410 -7.20 12.95 -3.83
C LYS A 410 -5.95 12.16 -4.24
N VAL A 411 -5.03 11.93 -3.31
CA VAL A 411 -3.74 11.28 -3.59
C VAL A 411 -3.93 9.80 -3.89
N ASN A 412 -4.72 9.06 -3.09
CA ASN A 412 -4.86 7.61 -3.25
C ASN A 412 -5.42 7.23 -4.64
N PRO A 413 -6.52 7.84 -5.14
CA PRO A 413 -7.00 7.55 -6.50
C PRO A 413 -6.00 7.94 -7.59
N SER A 414 -5.28 9.07 -7.42
CA SER A 414 -4.28 9.53 -8.39
C SER A 414 -3.06 8.59 -8.48
N VAL A 415 -2.73 7.91 -7.37
CA VAL A 415 -1.69 6.88 -7.34
C VAL A 415 -2.20 5.55 -7.90
N ILE A 416 -3.45 5.15 -7.61
CA ILE A 416 -4.08 3.97 -8.25
C ILE A 416 -4.02 4.13 -9.78
N GLU A 417 -4.44 5.30 -10.30
CA GLU A 417 -4.40 5.61 -11.73
C GLU A 417 -2.97 5.47 -12.29
N TYR A 418 -1.97 6.05 -11.61
CA TYR A 418 -0.58 5.95 -12.02
C TYR A 418 -0.05 4.50 -12.02
N LEU A 419 -0.35 3.73 -10.96
CA LEU A 419 0.03 2.32 -10.87
C LEU A 419 -0.61 1.51 -12.02
N CYS A 420 -1.88 1.76 -12.29
CA CYS A 420 -2.64 1.07 -13.33
C CYS A 420 -2.20 1.46 -14.74
N MET A 421 -1.84 2.72 -15.01
CA MET A 421 -1.63 3.21 -16.38
C MET A 421 -0.17 3.41 -16.79
N CYS A 422 0.74 3.67 -15.83
CA CYS A 422 2.09 4.16 -16.14
C CYS A 422 3.21 3.38 -15.45
N HIS A 423 3.07 3.07 -14.15
CA HIS A 423 4.16 2.52 -13.32
C HIS A 423 4.73 1.23 -13.89
N GLY A 424 6.04 1.14 -14.11
CA GLY A 424 6.67 -0.08 -14.63
C GLY A 424 6.64 -0.23 -16.15
N GLU A 425 6.27 0.83 -16.90
CA GLU A 425 6.49 0.94 -18.35
C GLU A 425 7.56 1.99 -18.68
N ASP A 426 8.50 1.63 -19.56
CA ASP A 426 9.61 2.50 -19.93
C ASP A 426 9.12 3.84 -20.49
N GLY A 427 9.67 4.92 -19.96
CA GLY A 427 9.39 6.27 -20.44
C GLY A 427 8.00 6.83 -20.12
N LYS A 428 7.16 6.11 -19.36
CA LYS A 428 5.84 6.59 -18.94
C LYS A 428 5.79 7.25 -17.56
N GLY A 429 6.84 7.10 -16.76
CA GLY A 429 6.96 7.81 -15.49
C GLY A 429 7.29 9.30 -15.67
N PRO A 430 7.12 10.14 -14.63
CA PRO A 430 7.31 11.59 -14.72
C PRO A 430 8.69 12.02 -15.24
N ASN A 431 9.75 11.32 -14.85
CA ASN A 431 11.13 11.59 -15.24
C ASN A 431 11.59 10.73 -16.42
N LYS A 432 10.71 9.86 -16.94
CA LYS A 432 10.98 8.93 -18.05
C LYS A 432 12.20 8.02 -17.78
N LEU A 433 12.34 7.56 -16.54
CA LEU A 433 13.39 6.63 -16.14
C LEU A 433 13.19 5.27 -16.82
N LYS A 434 14.27 4.48 -16.84
CA LYS A 434 14.21 3.08 -17.28
C LYS A 434 13.52 2.24 -16.21
N ILE A 435 12.98 1.09 -16.61
CA ILE A 435 12.36 0.14 -15.68
C ILE A 435 13.29 -1.04 -15.40
N GLY A 436 13.46 -1.34 -14.11
CA GLY A 436 14.14 -2.54 -13.62
C GLY A 436 13.13 -3.59 -13.12
N SER A 437 13.09 -3.78 -11.80
CA SER A 437 12.19 -4.69 -11.09
C SER A 437 10.73 -4.23 -11.13
N ALA A 438 10.51 -2.92 -11.37
CA ALA A 438 9.22 -2.24 -11.27
C ALA A 438 8.53 -2.34 -9.89
N GLY A 439 9.31 -2.54 -8.82
CA GLY A 439 8.79 -2.43 -7.45
C GLY A 439 8.29 -1.02 -7.14
N THR A 440 7.39 -0.90 -6.16
CA THR A 440 6.95 0.41 -5.65
C THR A 440 7.77 0.89 -4.45
N GLY A 441 8.63 0.02 -3.88
CA GLY A 441 9.14 0.19 -2.53
C GLY A 441 8.02 0.16 -1.49
N VAL A 442 8.26 0.78 -0.34
CA VAL A 442 7.24 1.01 0.69
C VAL A 442 6.39 2.22 0.32
N VAL A 443 5.07 2.02 0.23
CA VAL A 443 4.10 3.08 -0.07
C VAL A 443 3.23 3.32 1.17
N VAL A 444 3.51 4.39 1.91
CA VAL A 444 2.85 4.70 3.19
C VAL A 444 1.61 5.57 2.94
N THR A 445 0.45 5.14 3.46
CA THR A 445 -0.87 5.67 3.10
C THR A 445 -1.69 6.10 4.31
N ASP A 446 -2.69 6.95 4.03
CA ASP A 446 -3.73 7.37 4.97
C ASP A 446 -5.10 6.88 4.47
N TRP A 447 -6.01 6.62 5.42
CA TRP A 447 -7.43 6.34 5.18
C TRP A 447 -7.76 5.14 4.25
N VAL A 448 -6.82 4.21 4.06
CA VAL A 448 -7.10 2.93 3.41
C VAL A 448 -8.05 2.08 4.27
N GLY A 449 -8.86 1.24 3.62
CA GLY A 449 -9.89 0.42 4.27
C GLY A 449 -11.18 1.17 4.63
N HIS A 450 -11.24 2.49 4.42
CA HIS A 450 -12.47 3.24 4.64
C HIS A 450 -13.60 2.71 3.73
N LYS A 451 -14.74 2.33 4.33
CA LYS A 451 -15.86 1.69 3.63
C LYS A 451 -15.42 0.44 2.85
N ASP A 452 -14.44 -0.32 3.34
CA ASP A 452 -13.88 -1.51 2.68
C ASP A 452 -13.24 -1.20 1.31
N ASP A 453 -12.60 -0.04 1.18
CA ASP A 453 -11.80 0.31 0.01
C ASP A 453 -10.32 -0.01 0.24
N TRP A 454 -9.86 -1.07 -0.41
CA TRP A 454 -8.49 -1.58 -0.33
C TRP A 454 -7.77 -1.54 -1.68
N ASP A 455 -8.29 -0.78 -2.65
CA ASP A 455 -7.82 -0.85 -4.04
C ASP A 455 -6.38 -0.40 -4.21
N LEU A 456 -5.98 0.66 -3.50
CA LEU A 456 -4.59 1.11 -3.50
C LEU A 456 -3.68 0.00 -2.97
N ILE A 457 -4.07 -0.67 -1.89
CA ILE A 457 -3.30 -1.77 -1.30
C ILE A 457 -3.20 -2.95 -2.28
N ARG A 458 -4.31 -3.32 -2.93
CA ARG A 458 -4.32 -4.36 -3.98
C ARG A 458 -3.38 -4.01 -5.14
N CYS A 459 -3.41 -2.76 -5.61
CA CYS A 459 -2.53 -2.31 -6.69
C CYS A 459 -1.05 -2.40 -6.31
N ILE A 460 -0.69 -1.98 -5.09
CA ILE A 460 0.69 -2.06 -4.58
C ILE A 460 1.12 -3.53 -4.46
N VAL A 461 0.31 -4.38 -3.80
CA VAL A 461 0.62 -5.81 -3.64
C VAL A 461 0.77 -6.50 -4.99
N GLY A 462 -0.13 -6.20 -5.94
CA GLY A 462 -0.13 -6.79 -7.28
C GLY A 462 1.15 -6.53 -8.08
N MET A 463 1.89 -5.45 -7.80
CA MET A 463 3.17 -5.19 -8.46
C MET A 463 4.24 -6.24 -8.13
N ASN A 464 4.12 -6.97 -7.03
CA ASN A 464 5.06 -8.05 -6.68
C ASN A 464 4.97 -9.25 -7.63
N ALA A 465 3.88 -9.41 -8.39
CA ALA A 465 3.76 -10.51 -9.37
C ALA A 465 4.92 -10.49 -10.39
N ARG A 466 5.50 -9.32 -10.68
CA ARG A 466 6.64 -9.19 -11.61
C ARG A 466 7.90 -9.90 -11.13
N LEU A 467 8.08 -10.04 -9.81
CA LEU A 467 9.20 -10.75 -9.19
C LEU A 467 9.10 -12.28 -9.38
N GLN A 468 7.95 -12.78 -9.81
CA GLN A 468 7.71 -14.20 -10.06
C GLN A 468 7.96 -14.59 -11.53
N LEU A 469 8.23 -13.62 -12.41
CA LEU A 469 8.61 -13.90 -13.79
C LEU A 469 9.93 -14.67 -13.82
N LYS A 470 9.96 -15.81 -14.52
CA LYS A 470 11.19 -16.52 -14.85
C LYS A 470 11.98 -15.65 -15.83
N LYS A 471 13.09 -15.05 -15.39
CA LYS A 471 13.93 -14.16 -16.20
C LYS A 471 15.31 -14.73 -16.47
#